data_AF-A0A6S7CS38-F1
#
_entry.id   AF-A0A6S7CS38-F1
#
_cell.length_a   1.000
_cell.length_b   1.000
_cell.length_c   1.000
_cell.angle_alpha   90.00
_cell.angle_beta   90.00
_cell.angle_gamma   90.00
#
_symmetry.space_group_name_H-M   'P 1'
#
loop_
_entity.id
_entity.type
_entity.pdbx_description
1 polymer ?
#
loop_
_entity_poly.entity_id
_entity_poly.type
_entity_poly.pdbx_seq_one_letter_code
_entity_poly.pdbx_strand_id
1 'polypeptide(L)'
;MPVHQIYQGNCFEQDADSTAADFDPLAEVLRYYHISAGEDGHEFEDSPDRKNWLRWTGKPSHGGEETREIAPADTHANKTA
;
A
#
# COMPACT_ATOMS: atom_id res chain seq x y z
N MET A 1 -20.83 13.08 7.95
CA MET A 1 -19.72 12.18 8.34
C MET A 1 -19.67 11.00 7.36
N PRO A 2 -18.52 10.70 6.73
CA PRO A 2 -18.44 9.72 5.62
C PRO A 2 -19.08 8.36 5.92
N VAL A 3 -18.76 7.74 7.05
CA VAL A 3 -19.33 6.43 7.45
C VAL A 3 -20.85 6.47 7.54
N HIS A 4 -21.43 7.55 8.07
CA HIS A 4 -22.89 7.69 8.17
C HIS A 4 -23.54 7.90 6.80
N GLN A 5 -22.85 8.55 5.85
CA GLN A 5 -23.35 8.73 4.48
C GLN A 5 -23.40 7.39 3.72
N ILE A 6 -22.39 6.54 3.92
CA ILE A 6 -22.37 5.18 3.38
C ILE A 6 -23.58 4.38 3.90
N TYR A 7 -23.83 4.39 5.21
CA TYR A 7 -24.99 3.70 5.78
C TYR A 7 -26.34 4.30 5.35
N GLN A 8 -26.37 5.56 4.96
CA GLN A 8 -27.56 6.21 4.41
C GLN A 8 -27.78 5.91 2.92
N GLY A 9 -26.84 5.22 2.26
CA GLY A 9 -26.91 4.91 0.83
C GLY A 9 -26.60 6.11 -0.09
N ASN A 10 -26.01 7.18 0.45
CA ASN A 10 -25.68 8.39 -0.31
C ASN A 10 -24.33 8.32 -1.04
N CYS A 11 -23.61 7.20 -0.92
CA CYS A 11 -22.28 7.00 -1.48
C CYS A 11 -22.27 5.83 -2.48
N PHE A 12 -23.29 5.78 -3.32
CA PHE A 12 -23.39 4.86 -4.44
C PHE A 12 -23.59 5.66 -5.72
N GLU A 13 -23.21 5.07 -6.83
CA GLU A 13 -23.48 5.63 -8.14
C GLU A 13 -24.96 5.56 -8.48
N GLN A 14 -25.40 6.38 -9.43
CA GLN A 14 -26.83 6.54 -9.75
C GLN A 14 -27.50 5.27 -10.27
N ASP A 15 -26.71 4.32 -10.78
CA ASP A 15 -27.14 3.05 -11.35
C ASP A 15 -27.03 1.87 -10.38
N ALA A 16 -26.60 2.10 -9.14
CA ALA A 16 -26.46 1.03 -8.14
C ALA A 16 -27.84 0.51 -7.68
N ASP A 17 -28.07 -0.80 -7.82
CA ASP A 17 -29.26 -1.49 -7.31
C ASP A 17 -28.99 -2.21 -5.99
N SER A 18 -29.24 -1.52 -4.88
CA SER A 18 -29.10 -2.08 -3.53
C SER A 18 -30.07 -3.22 -3.19
N THR A 19 -31.03 -3.55 -4.08
CA THR A 19 -31.99 -4.64 -3.88
C THR A 19 -31.58 -5.94 -4.57
N ALA A 20 -30.53 -5.91 -5.40
CA ALA A 20 -30.00 -7.09 -6.06
C ALA A 20 -29.48 -8.12 -5.04
N ALA A 21 -29.69 -9.41 -5.30
CA ALA A 21 -29.35 -10.48 -4.37
C ALA A 21 -27.83 -10.64 -4.14
N ASP A 22 -27.03 -10.18 -5.10
CA ASP A 22 -25.58 -10.20 -5.12
C ASP A 22 -24.96 -8.81 -4.89
N PHE A 23 -25.74 -7.85 -4.39
CA PHE A 23 -25.26 -6.50 -4.11
C PHE A 23 -24.12 -6.50 -3.08
N ASP A 24 -22.95 -6.01 -3.48
CA ASP A 24 -21.81 -5.77 -2.59
C ASP A 24 -21.71 -4.27 -2.26
N PRO A 25 -22.16 -3.84 -1.06
CA PRO A 25 -22.13 -2.44 -0.67
C PRO A 25 -20.70 -1.88 -0.58
N LEU A 26 -19.69 -2.71 -0.29
CA LEU A 26 -18.31 -2.25 -0.23
C LEU A 26 -17.78 -1.98 -1.63
N ALA A 27 -18.03 -2.88 -2.58
CA ALA A 27 -17.64 -2.69 -3.97
C ALA A 27 -18.25 -1.42 -4.57
N GLU A 28 -19.52 -1.13 -4.27
CA GLU A 28 -20.20 0.07 -4.76
C GLU A 28 -19.67 1.38 -4.13
N VAL A 29 -19.29 1.36 -2.85
CA VAL A 29 -18.62 2.52 -2.24
C VAL A 29 -17.27 2.77 -2.87
N LEU A 30 -16.48 1.72 -3.13
CA LEU A 30 -15.19 1.84 -3.81
C LEU A 30 -15.35 2.39 -5.23
N ARG A 31 -16.39 1.93 -5.95
CA ARG A 31 -16.75 2.46 -7.27
C ARG A 31 -17.11 3.95 -7.22
N TYR A 32 -17.95 4.35 -6.26
CA TYR A 32 -18.33 5.75 -6.03
C TYR A 32 -17.12 6.64 -5.67
N TYR A 33 -16.10 6.08 -5.01
CA TYR A 33 -14.84 6.77 -4.71
C TYR A 33 -13.82 6.71 -5.86
N HIS A 34 -14.13 6.02 -6.96
CA HIS A 34 -13.22 5.76 -8.07
C HIS A 34 -11.88 5.13 -7.63
N ILE A 35 -11.95 4.22 -6.66
CA ILE A 35 -10.80 3.43 -6.20
C ILE A 35 -10.82 2.11 -6.97
N SER A 36 -9.79 1.88 -7.77
CA SER A 36 -9.60 0.63 -8.50
C SER A 36 -9.02 -0.43 -7.56
N ALA A 37 -9.87 -1.35 -7.11
CA ALA A 37 -9.45 -2.41 -6.19
C ALA A 37 -8.31 -3.25 -6.79
N GLY A 38 -7.21 -3.39 -6.06
CA GLY A 38 -5.99 -4.06 -6.51
C GLY A 38 -4.96 -3.16 -7.20
N GLU A 39 -5.32 -1.91 -7.52
CA GLU A 39 -4.39 -0.90 -8.03
C GLU A 39 -4.15 0.22 -7.02
N ASP A 40 -5.23 0.83 -6.55
CA ASP A 40 -5.18 2.04 -5.72
C ASP A 40 -5.23 1.74 -4.20
N GLY A 41 -5.42 0.48 -3.82
CA GLY A 41 -5.55 0.03 -2.44
C GLY A 41 -4.73 -1.22 -2.12
N HIS A 42 -4.96 -1.78 -0.93
CA HIS A 42 -4.25 -2.95 -0.37
C HIS A 42 -2.79 -2.71 0.03
N GLU A 43 -2.08 -3.80 0.31
CA GLU A 43 -0.69 -3.81 0.76
C GLU A 43 0.26 -3.46 -0.39
N PHE A 44 1.32 -2.73 -0.04
CA PHE A 44 2.24 -2.19 -1.03
C PHE A 44 3.14 -3.26 -1.66
N GLU A 45 3.49 -4.34 -0.94
CA GLU A 45 4.46 -5.34 -1.45
C GLU A 45 4.01 -6.11 -2.71
N ASP A 46 2.71 -6.24 -2.92
CA ASP A 46 2.13 -6.88 -4.11
C ASP A 46 1.56 -5.86 -5.11
N SER A 47 1.64 -4.57 -4.80
CA SER A 47 0.98 -3.51 -5.56
C SER A 47 1.65 -3.22 -6.92
N PRO A 48 0.90 -2.62 -7.86
CA PRO A 48 1.48 -2.06 -9.08
C PRO A 48 2.53 -0.98 -8.78
N ASP A 49 2.37 -0.21 -7.70
CA ASP A 49 3.28 0.86 -7.32
C ASP A 49 4.69 0.35 -7.01
N ARG A 50 4.81 -0.76 -6.28
CA ARG A 50 6.13 -1.36 -6.03
C ARG A 50 6.82 -1.82 -7.31
N LYS A 51 6.06 -2.42 -8.23
CA LYS A 51 6.58 -2.87 -9.53
C LYS A 51 7.07 -1.67 -10.35
N ASN A 52 6.30 -0.59 -10.35
CA ASN A 52 6.66 0.66 -11.02
C ASN A 52 7.89 1.33 -10.38
N TRP A 53 7.95 1.39 -9.05
CA TRP A 53 9.10 1.92 -8.32
C TRP A 53 10.40 1.19 -8.68
N LEU A 54 10.39 -0.14 -8.63
CA LEU A 54 11.54 -0.96 -8.98
C LEU A 54 11.95 -0.75 -10.43
N ARG A 55 10.98 -0.69 -11.35
CA ARG A 55 11.23 -0.43 -12.77
C ARG A 55 11.88 0.93 -13.02
N TRP A 56 11.45 1.98 -12.33
CA TRP A 56 11.93 3.34 -12.57
C TRP A 56 13.23 3.67 -11.84
N THR A 57 13.43 3.13 -10.65
CA THR A 57 14.55 3.50 -9.77
C THR A 57 15.62 2.43 -9.66
N GLY A 58 15.27 1.16 -9.92
CA GLY A 58 16.12 0.01 -9.67
C GLY A 58 16.37 -0.27 -8.18
N LYS A 59 15.67 0.43 -7.26
CA LYS A 59 15.90 0.33 -5.82
C LYS A 59 14.86 -0.56 -5.14
N PRO A 60 15.24 -1.28 -4.06
CA PRO A 60 14.26 -1.85 -3.17
C PRO A 60 13.39 -0.75 -2.56
N SER A 61 12.13 -1.06 -2.31
CA SER A 61 11.10 -0.12 -1.85
C SER A 61 11.11 0.10 -0.34
N HIS A 62 11.45 -0.94 0.41
CA HIS A 62 11.86 -0.83 1.81
C HIS A 62 13.30 -0.30 1.78
N GLY A 63 13.51 0.88 2.37
CA GLY A 63 14.84 1.45 2.56
C GLY A 63 15.68 0.38 3.23
N GLY A 64 16.61 -0.21 2.48
CA GLY A 64 17.26 -1.44 2.89
C GLY A 64 17.70 -1.32 4.33
N GLU A 65 17.36 -2.31 5.15
CA GLU A 65 18.38 -2.76 6.07
C GLU A 65 19.55 -3.13 5.16
N GLU A 66 20.45 -2.16 4.98
CA GLU A 66 21.85 -2.49 4.84
C GLU A 66 22.09 -3.40 6.03
N THR A 67 22.11 -4.72 5.78
CA THR A 67 22.77 -5.64 6.69
C THR A 67 24.15 -5.04 6.85
N ARG A 68 24.33 -4.24 7.90
CA ARG A 68 25.63 -3.76 8.33
C ARG A 68 26.35 -5.04 8.65
N GLU A 69 27.08 -5.56 7.68
CA GLU A 69 28.12 -6.52 7.92
C GLU A 69 29.02 -5.82 8.93
N ILE A 70 28.92 -6.25 10.19
CA ILE A 70 29.68 -5.72 11.30
C ILE A 70 31.13 -6.06 10.95
N ALA A 71 31.84 -5.12 10.35
CA ALA A 71 33.27 -5.24 10.18
C ALA A 71 33.87 -5.52 11.56
N PRO A 72 34.71 -6.56 11.70
CA PRO A 72 35.27 -6.89 13.00
C PRO A 72 36.05 -5.69 13.53
N ALA A 73 35.88 -5.41 14.82
CA ALA A 73 36.54 -4.30 15.48
C ALA A 73 38.06 -4.50 15.48
N ASP A 74 38.75 -3.84 14.55
CA ASP A 74 40.21 -3.74 14.59
C ASP A 74 40.60 -2.91 15.81
N THR A 75 41.00 -3.65 16.84
CA THR A 75 41.48 -3.15 18.12
C THR A 75 42.70 -2.27 17.90
N HIS A 76 42.60 -0.99 18.27
CA HIS A 76 43.74 -0.08 18.39
C HIS A 76 44.76 -0.65 19.39
N ALA A 77 45.84 -1.26 18.89
CA ALA A 77 47.04 -1.49 19.67
C ALA A 77 48.06 -0.39 19.37
N ASN A 78 47.98 0.69 20.12
CA ASN A 78 49.07 1.65 20.24
C ASN A 78 50.15 1.02 21.15
N LYS A 79 51.35 0.77 20.62
CA LYS A 79 52.56 0.76 21.46
C LYS A 79 53.82 1.08 20.66
N THR A 80 54.36 2.23 21.01
CA THR A 80 55.74 2.70 20.91
C THR A 80 56.82 1.64 21.24
N ALA A 81 57.84 1.55 20.38
CA ALA A 81 59.29 1.65 20.68
C ALA A 81 60.10 1.26 19.44
#